data_AF-A0A2W4NNC8-F1
#
_entry.id   AF-A0A2W4NNC8-F1
#
_cell.length_a   1.000
_cell.length_b   1.000
_cell.length_c   1.000
_cell.angle_alpha   90.00
_cell.angle_beta   90.00
_cell.angle_gamma   90.00
#
_symmetry.space_group_name_H-M   'P 1'
#
loop_
_entity.id
_entity.type
_entity.pdbx_description
1 polymer ?
#
loop_
_entity_poly.entity_id
_entity_poly.type
_entity_poly.pdbx_seq_one_letter_code
_entity_poly.pdbx_strand_id
1 'polypeptide(L)'
;FGNEAHNRNDLLPLALARAREYYGRPIEPRDVIVVGDTVADVVCAKANGAVAVAVASGTVSRETLAATNPDYLLDDLTEFVDTVPLPNVTPRKV
;
A
#
# COMPACT_ATOMS: atom_id res chain seq x y z
N PHE A 1 9.95 -8.33 -2.30
CA PHE A 1 10.04 -6.99 -1.67
C PHE A 1 9.99 -7.01 -0.15
N GLY A 2 9.04 -7.67 0.53
CA GLY A 2 8.91 -7.63 2.01
C GLY A 2 10.14 -8.00 2.85
N ASN A 3 11.16 -8.62 2.22
CA ASN A 3 12.38 -9.11 2.87
C ASN A 3 13.65 -8.38 2.37
N GLU A 4 13.52 -7.38 1.50
CA GLU A 4 14.64 -6.76 0.76
C GLU A 4 15.24 -5.54 1.47
N ALA A 5 14.73 -5.13 2.63
CA ALA A 5 15.32 -4.07 3.43
C ALA A 5 15.24 -4.41 4.93
N HIS A 6 16.32 -4.09 5.66
CA HIS A 6 16.38 -4.21 7.11
C HIS A 6 15.38 -3.27 7.82
N ASN A 7 15.04 -2.15 7.18
CA ASN A 7 13.98 -1.25 7.61
C ASN A 7 12.84 -1.27 6.58
N ARG A 8 11.63 -1.60 7.04
CA ARG A 8 10.43 -1.70 6.20
C ARG A 8 10.12 -0.39 5.45
N ASN A 9 10.56 0.75 6.01
CA ASN A 9 10.34 2.07 5.42
C ASN A 9 11.17 2.29 4.14
N ASP A 10 12.28 1.57 3.95
CA ASP A 10 13.15 1.71 2.78
C ASP A 10 12.64 0.91 1.56
N LEU A 11 11.62 0.06 1.76
CA LEU A 11 11.05 -0.75 0.69
C LEU A 11 10.31 0.09 -0.35
N LEU A 12 9.61 1.15 0.08
CA LEU A 12 8.82 1.96 -0.84
C LEU A 12 9.66 2.82 -1.78
N PRO A 13 10.73 3.51 -1.31
CA PRO A 13 11.67 4.20 -2.20
C PRO A 13 12.29 3.27 -3.24
N LEU A 14 12.66 2.05 -2.87
CA LEU A 14 13.21 1.06 -3.80
C LEU A 14 12.17 0.61 -4.84
N ALA A 15 10.94 0.35 -4.41
CA ALA A 15 9.84 -0.01 -5.30
C ALA A 15 9.51 1.13 -6.27
N LEU A 16 9.49 2.38 -5.80
CA LEU A 16 9.30 3.58 -6.62
C LEU A 16 10.41 3.74 -7.66
N ALA A 17 11.68 3.56 -7.27
CA ALA A 17 12.80 3.64 -8.20
C ALA A 17 12.67 2.61 -9.34
N ARG A 18 12.38 1.36 -8.99
CA ARG A 18 12.16 0.27 -9.97
C ARG A 18 10.94 0.54 -10.85
N ALA A 19 9.85 1.07 -10.29
CA ALA A 19 8.66 1.38 -11.07
C ALA A 19 8.93 2.53 -12.06
N ARG A 20 9.64 3.58 -11.64
CA ARG A 20 10.03 4.69 -12.52
C ARG A 20 10.91 4.21 -13.67
N GLU A 21 11.87 3.34 -13.39
CA GLU A 21 12.73 2.73 -14.40
C GLU A 21 11.92 1.88 -15.40
N TYR A 22 11.03 1.03 -14.90
CA TYR A 22 10.23 0.14 -15.74
C TYR A 22 9.23 0.88 -16.64
N TYR A 23 8.56 1.91 -16.11
CA TYR A 23 7.53 2.65 -16.84
C TYR A 23 8.07 3.85 -17.62
N GLY A 24 9.32 4.26 -17.40
CA GLY A 24 9.94 5.41 -18.08
C GLY A 24 9.23 6.74 -17.81
N ARG A 25 8.50 6.85 -16.69
CA ARG A 25 7.73 8.04 -16.32
C ARG A 25 7.85 8.38 -14.83
N PRO A 26 7.61 9.64 -14.43
CA PRO A 26 7.48 10.00 -13.02
C PRO A 26 6.35 9.19 -12.38
N ILE A 27 6.61 8.67 -11.18
CA ILE A 27 5.63 8.04 -10.30
C ILE A 27 5.85 8.70 -8.94
N GLU A 28 4.84 9.42 -8.47
CA GLU A 28 4.88 10.07 -7.16
C GLU A 28 4.44 9.07 -6.08
N PRO A 29 4.86 9.24 -4.82
CA PRO A 29 4.42 8.35 -3.75
C PRO A 29 2.90 8.26 -3.61
N ARG A 30 2.17 9.36 -3.85
CA ARG A 30 0.70 9.40 -3.87
C ARG A 30 0.06 8.52 -4.95
N ASP A 31 0.81 8.14 -5.98
CA ASP A 31 0.36 7.24 -7.05
C ASP A 31 0.54 5.76 -6.66
N VAL A 32 1.07 5.50 -5.46
CA VAL A 32 1.33 4.16 -4.94
C VAL A 32 0.34 3.84 -3.82
N ILE A 33 -0.23 2.65 -3.91
CA ILE A 33 -1.05 2.06 -2.86
C ILE A 33 -0.24 0.96 -2.19
N VAL A 34 -0.07 1.06 -0.87
CA VAL A 34 0.51 0.02 -0.03
C VAL A 34 -0.65 -0.71 0.65
N VAL A 35 -0.76 -2.01 0.38
CA VAL A 35 -1.79 -2.89 0.94
C VAL A 35 -1.13 -3.84 1.93
N GLY A 36 -1.66 -3.92 3.14
CA GLY A 36 -1.12 -4.85 4.16
C GLY A 36 -2.05 -5.07 5.34
N ASP A 37 -1.77 -6.12 6.11
CA ASP A 37 -2.55 -6.55 7.28
C ASP A 37 -1.84 -6.22 8.60
N THR A 38 -0.73 -5.48 8.57
CA THR A 38 0.04 -5.12 9.76
C THR A 38 0.16 -3.61 9.95
N VAL A 39 0.38 -3.20 11.20
CA VAL A 39 0.72 -1.82 11.58
C VAL A 39 1.94 -1.30 10.79
N ALA A 40 2.91 -2.17 10.52
CA ALA A 40 4.13 -1.80 9.82
C ALA A 40 3.87 -1.37 8.37
N ASP A 41 2.88 -1.98 7.72
CA ASP A 41 2.54 -1.64 6.33
C ASP A 41 1.89 -0.24 6.27
N VAL A 42 0.98 0.06 7.20
CA VAL A 42 0.35 1.40 7.30
C VAL A 42 1.38 2.48 7.64
N VAL A 43 2.28 2.22 8.59
CA VAL A 43 3.33 3.17 8.96
C VAL A 43 4.29 3.41 7.80
N CYS A 44 4.70 2.35 7.08
CA CYS A 44 5.57 2.47 5.92
C CYS A 44 4.94 3.31 4.80
N ALA A 45 3.67 3.05 4.49
CA ALA A 45 2.91 3.80 3.49
C ALA A 45 2.90 5.30 3.81
N LYS A 46 2.50 5.65 5.05
CA LYS A 46 2.36 7.03 5.51
C LYS A 46 3.70 7.75 5.61
N ALA A 47 4.74 7.07 6.12
CA ALA A 47 6.09 7.62 6.22
C ALA A 47 6.65 8.05 4.86
N ASN A 48 6.18 7.41 3.77
CA ASN A 48 6.62 7.69 2.41
C ASN A 48 5.61 8.49 1.59
N GLY A 49 4.46 8.90 2.15
CA GLY A 49 3.45 9.67 1.44
C GLY A 49 2.64 8.88 0.41
N ALA A 50 2.56 7.56 0.56
CA ALA A 50 1.71 6.68 -0.24
C ALA A 50 0.36 6.44 0.42
N VAL A 51 -0.59 5.93 -0.37
CA VAL A 51 -1.93 5.57 0.11
C VAL A 51 -1.85 4.28 0.91
N ALA A 52 -2.28 4.31 2.16
CA ALA A 52 -2.29 3.17 3.07
C ALA A 52 -3.64 2.46 3.06
N VAL A 53 -3.66 1.22 2.60
CA VAL A 53 -4.84 0.33 2.67
C VAL A 53 -4.55 -0.79 3.67
N ALA A 54 -5.22 -0.76 4.81
CA ALA A 54 -5.16 -1.80 5.81
C ALA A 54 -6.25 -2.85 5.56
N VAL A 55 -5.92 -4.13 5.67
CA VAL A 55 -6.86 -5.25 5.48
C VAL A 55 -6.96 -6.04 6.78
N ALA A 56 -8.14 -6.06 7.38
CA ALA A 56 -8.42 -6.71 8.67
C ALA A 56 -8.66 -8.22 8.58
N SER A 57 -8.17 -8.87 7.51
CA SER A 57 -8.22 -10.32 7.33
C SER A 57 -7.01 -11.06 7.94
N GLY A 58 -6.05 -10.32 8.51
CA GLY A 58 -4.79 -10.85 9.02
C GLY A 58 -4.77 -11.15 10.52
N THR A 59 -3.57 -11.13 11.10
CA THR A 59 -3.35 -11.45 12.52
C THR A 59 -3.54 -10.25 13.46
N VAL A 60 -3.49 -9.03 12.92
CA VAL A 60 -3.68 -7.79 13.68
C VAL A 60 -5.17 -7.44 13.70
N SER A 61 -5.69 -7.05 14.86
CA SER A 61 -7.11 -6.70 14.99
C SER A 61 -7.47 -5.46 14.17
N ARG A 62 -8.73 -5.40 13.71
CA ARG A 62 -9.26 -4.24 12.98
C ARG A 62 -9.09 -2.93 13.76
N GLU A 63 -9.31 -2.96 15.07
CA GLU A 63 -9.18 -1.79 15.95
C GLU A 63 -7.72 -1.31 16.02
N THR A 64 -6.78 -2.26 16.08
CA THR A 64 -5.34 -1.95 16.09
C THR A 64 -4.92 -1.32 14.77
N LEU A 65 -5.41 -1.84 13.64
CA LEU A 65 -5.18 -1.22 12.33
C LEU A 65 -5.84 0.17 12.25
N ALA A 66 -7.08 0.32 12.70
CA ALA A 66 -7.79 1.60 12.70
C ALA A 66 -7.04 2.68 13.51
N ALA A 67 -6.43 2.31 14.65
CA ALA A 67 -5.65 3.23 15.48
C ALA A 67 -4.43 3.83 14.77
N THR A 68 -3.94 3.19 13.70
CA THR A 68 -2.84 3.72 12.87
C THR A 68 -3.29 4.76 11.84
N ASN A 69 -4.61 4.97 11.72
CA ASN A 69 -5.26 5.88 10.78
C ASN A 69 -4.83 5.63 9.31
N PRO A 70 -5.11 4.44 8.74
CA PRO A 70 -4.91 4.18 7.32
C PRO A 70 -5.88 5.03 6.48
N ASP A 71 -5.57 5.23 5.19
CA ASP A 71 -6.48 5.94 4.28
C ASP A 71 -7.74 5.10 4.00
N TYR A 72 -7.59 3.78 3.93
CA TYR A 72 -8.69 2.82 3.80
C TYR A 72 -8.48 1.63 4.73
N LEU A 73 -9.57 1.15 5.33
CA LEU A 73 -9.60 -0.05 6.17
C LEU A 73 -10.68 -0.99 5.64
N LEU A 74 -10.25 -2.16 5.15
CA LEU A 74 -11.10 -3.17 4.54
C LEU A 74 -11.23 -4.37 5.47
N ASP A 75 -12.37 -5.08 5.44
CA ASP A 75 -12.48 -6.37 6.13
C ASP A 75 -11.66 -7.45 5.40
N ASP A 76 -11.72 -7.45 4.07
CA ASP A 76 -10.91 -8.30 3.21
C ASP A 76 -10.66 -7.64 1.83
N LEU A 77 -9.84 -8.28 0.99
CA LEU A 77 -9.45 -7.73 -0.31
C LEU A 77 -10.59 -7.68 -1.35
N THR A 78 -11.73 -8.34 -1.12
CA THR A 78 -12.86 -8.30 -2.07
C THR A 78 -13.51 -6.92 -2.11
N GLU A 79 -13.44 -6.16 -1.03
CA GLU A 79 -13.97 -4.80 -0.92
C GLU A 79 -13.10 -3.74 -1.63
N PHE A 80 -11.91 -4.14 -2.10
CA PHE A 80 -10.89 -3.20 -2.55
C PHE A 80 -11.36 -2.35 -3.73
N VAL A 81 -11.99 -2.96 -4.73
CA VAL A 81 -12.43 -2.25 -5.95
C VAL A 81 -13.58 -1.28 -5.65
N ASP A 82 -14.45 -1.64 -4.70
CA ASP A 82 -15.62 -0.84 -4.33
C ASP A 82 -15.26 0.31 -3.38
N THR A 83 -14.18 0.17 -2.62
CA THR A 83 -13.81 1.10 -1.54
C THR A 83 -12.63 1.99 -1.88
N VAL A 84 -11.63 1.47 -2.61
CA VAL A 84 -10.40 2.19 -2.95
C VAL A 84 -10.55 2.73 -4.38
N PRO A 85 -10.72 4.06 -4.56
CA PRO A 85 -10.88 4.64 -5.89
C PRO A 85 -9.58 4.48 -6.68
N LEU A 86 -9.60 3.59 -7.68
CA LEU A 86 -8.47 3.39 -8.57
C LEU A 86 -8.49 4.47 -9.68
N PRO A 87 -7.38 5.20 -9.91
CA PRO A 87 -7.33 6.19 -10.97
C PRO A 87 -7.31 5.48 -12.32
N ASN A 88 -8.43 5.49 -13.07
CA ASN A 88 -8.59 4.95 -14.44
C ASN A 88 -7.54 3.91 -14.85
N VAL A 89 -7.47 2.82 -14.07
CA VAL A 89 -6.54 1.73 -14.33
C VAL A 89 -7.25 0.80 -15.29
N THR A 90 -6.84 0.77 -16.56
CA THR A 90 -7.32 -0.28 -17.47
C THR A 90 -6.78 -1.62 -16.96
N PRO A 91 -7.62 -2.57 -16.51
CA PRO A 91 -7.15 -3.84 -16.00
C PRO A 91 -6.40 -4.57 -17.12
N ARG A 92 -5.10 -4.81 -16.93
CA ARG A 92 -4.36 -5.75 -17.76
C ARG A 92 -4.77 -7.15 -17.32
N LYS A 93 -5.53 -7.86 -18.16
CA LYS A 93 -5.67 -9.31 -18.02
C LYS A 93 -4.27 -9.92 -18.11
N VAL A 94 -3.88 -10.65 -17.07
CA VAL A 94 -2.79 -11.62 -17.11
C VAL A 94 -3.24 -12.86 -17.88
#